data_AF-N1U7S7-F1
#
_entry.id   AF-N1U7S7-F1
#
_cell.length_a   1.000
_cell.length_b   1.000
_cell.length_c   1.000
_cell.angle_alpha   90.00
_cell.angle_beta   90.00
_cell.angle_gamma   90.00
#
_symmetry.space_group_name_H-M   'P 1'
#
loop_
_entity.id
_entity.type
_entity.pdbx_description
1 polymer ?
#
loop_
_entity_poly.entity_id
_entity_poly.type
_entity_poly.pdbx_seq_one_letter_code
_entity_poly.pdbx_strand_id
1 'polypeptide(L)'
;MSWNIKILLNSNIQSGYDWDKKLAIKCQEARIFEIYVNYIIPAYTINLYYIVYNKKENYYEFGKIIKTEKHEKRIIKNITKLFDTLGYFHVSEELASKKYKGLFSDCNSEGNASLFDCLFSDIYGYQIGIEKFSDPNHVSLHPTGAKIHWHEYYDLKRNFLYREEYQHLKSKDVLLLTTDQTGHITKVNVRRDIGKLKHRGFELDILKVFKKRNSNLSQNSPKKS
;
A
#
# COMPACT_ATOMS: atom_id res chain seq x y z
N MET A 1 -15.13 -15.46 -3.84
CA MET A 1 -13.91 -15.24 -4.64
C MET A 1 -14.08 -13.97 -5.43
N SER A 2 -13.10 -13.11 -5.35
CA SER A 2 -12.94 -11.90 -6.14
C SER A 2 -11.74 -12.07 -7.05
N TRP A 3 -11.69 -11.31 -8.13
CA TRP A 3 -10.57 -11.31 -9.05
C TRP A 3 -10.42 -9.91 -9.65
N ASN A 4 -9.26 -9.64 -10.24
CA ASN A 4 -8.96 -8.34 -10.82
C ASN A 4 -8.52 -8.44 -12.27
N ILE A 5 -8.87 -7.43 -13.06
CA ILE A 5 -8.40 -7.20 -14.43
C ILE A 5 -7.51 -5.97 -14.42
N LYS A 6 -6.33 -6.05 -15.02
CA LYS A 6 -5.46 -4.90 -15.25
C LYS A 6 -5.39 -4.58 -16.73
N ILE A 7 -5.64 -3.33 -17.08
CA ILE A 7 -5.64 -2.82 -18.46
C ILE A 7 -4.61 -1.70 -18.56
N LEU A 8 -3.65 -1.86 -19.46
CA LEU A 8 -2.70 -0.80 -19.78
C LEU A 8 -3.38 0.27 -20.65
N LEU A 9 -3.35 1.53 -20.21
CA LEU A 9 -4.00 2.67 -20.86
C LEU A 9 -3.09 3.41 -21.86
N ASN A 10 -1.78 3.11 -21.87
CA ASN A 10 -0.82 3.70 -22.79
C ASN A 10 -1.13 3.30 -24.24
N SER A 11 -1.59 4.27 -25.05
CA SER A 11 -2.04 4.05 -26.44
C SER A 11 -0.93 3.64 -27.40
N ASN A 12 0.33 3.91 -27.05
CA ASN A 12 1.52 3.61 -27.84
C ASN A 12 2.05 2.17 -27.65
N ILE A 13 1.43 1.36 -26.77
CA ILE A 13 1.87 -0.02 -26.50
C ILE A 13 0.82 -1.00 -27.07
N GLN A 14 1.25 -1.79 -28.07
CA GLN A 14 0.36 -2.73 -28.79
C GLN A 14 0.67 -4.22 -28.55
N SER A 15 1.78 -4.53 -27.88
CA SER A 15 2.15 -5.89 -27.49
C SER A 15 2.65 -5.91 -26.04
N GLY A 16 2.22 -6.95 -25.31
CA GLY A 16 2.49 -7.09 -23.88
C GLY A 16 3.97 -7.40 -23.58
N TYR A 17 4.46 -6.82 -22.49
CA TYR A 17 5.74 -7.16 -21.86
C TYR A 17 5.43 -7.83 -20.52
N ASP A 18 6.41 -8.55 -19.94
CA ASP A 18 6.32 -8.91 -18.52
C ASP A 18 5.95 -7.66 -17.71
N TRP A 19 5.03 -7.82 -16.76
CA TRP A 19 4.53 -6.75 -15.89
C TRP A 19 5.68 -6.05 -15.12
N ASP A 20 5.35 -5.02 -14.36
CA ASP A 20 6.28 -4.34 -13.43
C ASP A 20 7.39 -3.51 -14.11
N LYS A 21 8.67 -3.83 -13.86
CA LYS A 21 9.85 -3.03 -14.21
C LYS A 21 9.99 -2.78 -15.71
N LYS A 22 9.85 -3.83 -16.52
CA LYS A 22 10.04 -3.74 -17.97
C LYS A 22 8.96 -2.85 -18.58
N LEU A 23 7.71 -3.03 -18.13
CA LEU A 23 6.58 -2.22 -18.53
C LEU A 23 6.78 -0.73 -18.17
N ALA A 24 7.12 -0.45 -16.90
CA ALA A 24 7.34 0.91 -16.43
C ALA A 24 8.49 1.61 -17.20
N ILE A 25 9.59 0.90 -17.45
CA ILE A 25 10.71 1.42 -18.24
C ILE A 25 10.29 1.76 -19.68
N LYS A 26 9.53 0.87 -20.33
CA LYS A 26 9.12 1.06 -21.73
C LYS A 26 8.13 2.22 -21.87
N CYS A 27 7.17 2.30 -20.95
CA CYS A 27 6.15 3.34 -20.98
C CYS A 27 6.65 4.69 -20.46
N GLN A 28 7.80 4.71 -19.76
CA GLN A 28 8.26 5.78 -18.86
C GLN A 28 7.33 5.95 -17.65
N GLU A 29 6.03 6.05 -17.90
CA GLU A 29 4.92 5.96 -16.96
C GLU A 29 3.89 4.96 -17.51
N ALA A 30 3.78 3.80 -16.88
CA ALA A 30 2.76 2.81 -17.22
C ALA A 30 1.47 3.17 -16.49
N ARG A 31 0.40 3.45 -17.22
CA ARG A 31 -0.89 3.91 -16.71
C ARG A 31 -1.85 2.73 -16.71
N ILE A 32 -2.32 2.35 -15.54
CA ILE A 32 -3.09 1.12 -15.32
C ILE A 32 -4.51 1.46 -14.91
N PHE A 33 -5.45 0.83 -15.59
CA PHE A 33 -6.83 0.71 -15.17
C PHE A 33 -7.07 -0.68 -14.62
N GLU A 34 -7.20 -0.76 -13.30
CA GLU A 34 -7.51 -2.00 -12.61
C GLU A 34 -8.98 -2.04 -12.21
N ILE A 35 -9.59 -3.20 -12.40
CA ILE A 35 -11.00 -3.46 -12.09
C ILE A 35 -11.03 -4.64 -11.14
N TYR A 36 -11.59 -4.44 -9.96
CA TYR A 36 -11.86 -5.51 -9.01
C TYR A 36 -13.29 -5.97 -9.19
N VAL A 37 -13.47 -7.29 -9.29
CA VAL A 37 -14.76 -7.91 -9.58
C VAL A 37 -15.07 -8.91 -8.48
N ASN A 38 -16.26 -8.80 -7.90
CA ASN A 38 -16.88 -9.85 -7.10
C ASN A 38 -17.98 -10.48 -7.94
N TYR A 39 -17.92 -11.78 -8.17
CA TYR A 39 -18.94 -12.48 -8.97
C TYR A 39 -20.04 -13.10 -8.09
N ILE A 40 -19.82 -13.24 -6.77
CA ILE A 40 -20.81 -13.78 -5.84
C ILE A 40 -21.86 -12.71 -5.54
N ILE A 41 -21.39 -11.52 -5.16
CA ILE A 41 -22.17 -10.30 -5.09
C ILE A 41 -21.81 -9.54 -6.36
N PRO A 42 -22.69 -9.42 -7.36
CA PRO A 42 -22.37 -8.90 -8.69
C PRO A 42 -22.04 -7.41 -8.57
N ALA A 43 -20.79 -7.13 -8.23
CA ALA A 43 -20.31 -5.83 -7.87
C ALA A 43 -18.88 -5.68 -8.37
N TYR A 44 -18.50 -4.45 -8.70
CA TYR A 44 -17.15 -4.14 -9.15
C TYR A 44 -16.73 -2.77 -8.67
N THR A 45 -15.43 -2.55 -8.66
CA THR A 45 -14.87 -1.23 -8.44
C THR A 45 -13.60 -1.02 -9.26
N ILE A 46 -13.18 0.24 -9.37
CA ILE A 46 -12.12 0.67 -10.29
C ILE A 46 -11.00 1.40 -9.57
N ASN A 47 -9.76 1.03 -9.85
CA ASN A 47 -8.56 1.71 -9.38
C ASN A 47 -7.75 2.20 -10.58
N LEU A 48 -7.42 3.48 -10.61
CA LEU A 48 -6.63 4.11 -11.68
C LEU A 48 -5.31 4.58 -11.09
N TYR A 49 -4.22 3.94 -11.49
CA TYR A 49 -2.90 4.22 -10.94
C TYR A 49 -1.82 4.13 -12.00
N TYR A 50 -0.67 4.74 -11.74
CA TYR A 50 0.51 4.66 -12.59
C TYR A 50 1.64 3.88 -11.91
N ILE A 51 2.57 3.38 -12.72
CA ILE A 51 3.82 2.76 -12.30
C ILE A 51 4.96 3.43 -13.06
N VAL A 52 5.96 3.94 -12.33
CA VAL A 52 7.21 4.47 -12.87
C VAL A 52 8.38 3.70 -12.26
N TYR A 53 9.45 3.53 -13.03
CA TYR A 53 10.72 2.99 -12.51
C TYR A 53 11.84 4.00 -12.70
N ASN A 54 12.42 4.48 -11.60
CA ASN A 54 13.59 5.36 -11.64
C ASN A 54 14.86 4.50 -11.75
N LYS A 55 15.47 4.48 -12.95
CA LYS A 55 16.72 3.72 -13.20
C LYS A 55 17.94 4.27 -12.47
N LYS A 56 17.97 5.58 -12.20
CA LYS A 56 19.13 6.23 -11.56
C LYS A 56 19.19 5.86 -10.08
N GLU A 57 18.04 5.82 -9.43
CA GLU A 57 17.92 5.61 -7.99
C GLU A 57 17.37 4.22 -7.62
N ASN A 58 17.07 3.38 -8.62
CA ASN A 58 16.60 1.99 -8.49
C ASN A 58 15.39 1.82 -7.56
N TYR A 59 14.33 2.57 -7.82
CA TYR A 59 13.07 2.43 -7.10
C TYR A 59 11.87 2.44 -8.05
N TYR A 60 10.77 1.84 -7.59
CA TYR A 60 9.46 1.94 -8.22
C TYR A 60 8.67 3.06 -7.56
N GLU A 61 7.89 3.79 -8.35
CA GLU A 61 6.87 4.72 -7.86
C GLU A 61 5.50 4.28 -8.36
N PHE A 62 4.55 4.18 -7.44
CA PHE A 62 3.14 3.95 -7.70
C PHE A 62 2.37 5.18 -7.25
N GLY A 63 1.37 5.61 -8.02
CA GLY A 63 0.58 6.76 -7.65
C GLY A 63 -0.76 6.81 -8.36
N LYS A 64 -1.70 7.58 -7.82
CA LYS A 64 -3.05 7.70 -8.38
C LYS A 64 -3.04 8.52 -9.67
N ILE A 65 -3.80 8.08 -10.67
CA ILE A 65 -4.05 8.89 -11.87
C ILE A 65 -5.11 9.95 -11.54
N ILE A 66 -4.67 11.21 -11.41
CA ILE A 66 -5.56 12.34 -11.10
C ILE A 66 -6.24 12.91 -12.37
N LYS A 67 -5.54 12.86 -13.50
CA LYS A 67 -6.03 13.37 -14.79
C LYS A 67 -5.98 12.26 -15.83
N THR A 68 -7.14 11.98 -16.41
CA THR A 68 -7.30 11.02 -17.50
C THR A 68 -7.40 11.72 -18.86
N GLU A 69 -6.76 11.11 -19.86
CA GLU A 69 -6.82 11.55 -21.24
C GLU A 69 -8.13 11.14 -21.92
N LYS A 70 -8.42 11.73 -23.10
CA LYS A 70 -9.69 11.52 -23.80
C LYS A 70 -9.90 10.05 -24.20
N HIS A 71 -8.86 9.34 -24.62
CA HIS A 71 -8.97 7.93 -24.98
C HIS A 71 -9.16 7.06 -23.74
N GLU A 72 -8.47 7.36 -22.63
CA GLU A 72 -8.61 6.65 -21.35
C GLU A 72 -10.05 6.75 -20.83
N LYS A 73 -10.63 7.96 -20.85
CA LYS A 73 -12.03 8.19 -20.49
C LYS A 73 -12.99 7.37 -21.33
N ARG A 74 -12.70 7.19 -22.63
CA ARG A 74 -13.50 6.32 -23.51
C ARG A 74 -13.40 4.86 -23.11
N ILE A 75 -12.19 4.35 -22.84
CA ILE A 75 -11.97 2.98 -22.40
C ILE A 75 -12.72 2.71 -21.09
N ILE A 76 -12.51 3.57 -20.08
CA ILE A 76 -13.16 3.47 -18.77
C ILE A 76 -14.68 3.47 -18.95
N LYS A 77 -15.25 4.43 -19.69
CA LYS A 77 -16.70 4.51 -19.94
C LYS A 77 -17.26 3.26 -20.60
N ASN A 78 -16.56 2.72 -21.60
CA ASN A 78 -17.02 1.53 -22.33
C ASN A 78 -17.06 0.31 -21.40
N ILE A 79 -16.05 0.17 -20.54
CA ILE A 79 -15.96 -0.94 -19.59
C ILE A 79 -17.01 -0.80 -18.48
N THR A 80 -17.18 0.39 -17.91
CA THR A 80 -18.26 0.67 -16.94
C THR A 80 -19.62 0.28 -17.54
N LYS A 81 -19.91 0.73 -18.77
CA LYS A 81 -21.16 0.37 -19.46
C LYS A 81 -21.32 -1.13 -19.69
N LEU A 82 -20.23 -1.85 -19.96
CA LEU A 82 -20.24 -3.30 -20.11
C LEU A 82 -20.67 -3.97 -18.79
N PHE A 83 -20.07 -3.59 -17.66
CA PHE A 83 -20.46 -4.12 -16.36
C PHE A 83 -21.91 -3.77 -15.99
N ASP A 84 -22.35 -2.54 -16.29
CA ASP A 84 -23.75 -2.13 -16.10
C ASP A 84 -24.70 -3.05 -16.90
N THR A 85 -24.34 -3.36 -18.15
CA THR A 85 -25.14 -4.25 -19.02
C THR A 85 -25.16 -5.69 -18.50
N LEU A 86 -24.09 -6.13 -17.85
CA LEU A 86 -24.00 -7.43 -17.19
C LEU A 86 -24.71 -7.48 -15.82
N GLY A 87 -25.32 -6.37 -15.38
CA GLY A 87 -26.04 -6.27 -14.11
C GLY A 87 -25.13 -6.15 -12.88
N TYR A 88 -23.87 -5.76 -13.07
CA TYR A 88 -22.95 -5.54 -11.96
C TYR A 88 -23.15 -4.15 -11.35
N PHE A 89 -23.14 -4.07 -10.02
CA PHE A 89 -23.22 -2.83 -9.28
C PHE A 89 -21.84 -2.17 -9.13
N HIS A 90 -21.71 -0.92 -9.58
CA HIS A 90 -20.49 -0.16 -9.37
C HIS A 90 -20.40 0.36 -7.92
N VAL A 91 -19.43 -0.14 -7.17
CA VAL A 91 -19.07 0.37 -5.84
C VAL A 91 -18.06 1.49 -6.01
N SER A 92 -18.45 2.72 -5.67
CA SER A 92 -17.52 3.86 -5.71
C SER A 92 -16.35 3.67 -4.74
N GLU A 93 -15.21 4.30 -5.02
CA GLU A 93 -14.04 4.27 -4.12
C GLU A 93 -14.38 4.76 -2.70
N GLU A 94 -15.22 5.79 -2.59
CA GLU A 94 -15.71 6.30 -1.31
C GLU A 94 -16.49 5.23 -0.52
N LEU A 95 -17.41 4.54 -1.19
CA LEU A 95 -18.23 3.50 -0.56
C LEU A 95 -17.37 2.27 -0.21
N ALA A 96 -16.48 1.87 -1.11
CA ALA A 96 -15.57 0.75 -0.93
C ALA A 96 -14.60 0.98 0.23
N SER A 97 -14.08 2.21 0.37
CA SER A 97 -13.12 2.58 1.43
C SER A 97 -13.75 2.73 2.81
N LYS A 98 -15.09 2.78 2.89
CA LYS A 98 -15.79 2.97 4.17
C LYS A 98 -15.62 1.75 5.07
N LYS A 99 -15.14 2.00 6.28
CA LYS A 99 -14.97 0.99 7.33
C LYS A 99 -16.21 0.88 8.20
N TYR A 100 -16.50 -0.33 8.65
CA TYR A 100 -17.64 -0.63 9.50
C TYR A 100 -17.19 -1.50 10.67
N LYS A 101 -17.56 -1.12 11.89
CA LYS A 101 -17.18 -1.85 13.12
C LYS A 101 -17.56 -3.33 13.06
N GLY A 102 -18.72 -3.65 12.47
CA GLY A 102 -19.24 -5.02 12.36
C GLY A 102 -18.79 -5.78 11.11
N LEU A 103 -17.93 -5.20 10.26
CA LEU A 103 -17.34 -5.93 9.14
C LEU A 103 -15.97 -6.48 9.52
N PHE A 104 -15.74 -7.72 9.10
CA PHE A 104 -14.54 -8.50 9.38
C PHE A 104 -13.97 -9.01 8.04
N SER A 105 -12.65 -9.15 7.97
CA SER A 105 -11.95 -9.81 6.87
C SER A 105 -10.83 -10.67 7.43
N ASP A 106 -10.17 -11.48 6.60
CA ASP A 106 -9.06 -12.32 7.07
C ASP A 106 -7.91 -11.45 7.64
N CYS A 107 -7.67 -10.28 7.05
CA CYS A 107 -6.73 -9.28 7.58
C CYS A 107 -7.29 -8.36 8.68
N ASN A 108 -8.60 -8.36 8.95
CA ASN A 108 -9.25 -7.50 9.96
C ASN A 108 -10.19 -8.33 10.87
N SER A 109 -9.62 -9.30 11.57
CA SER A 109 -10.37 -10.26 12.42
C SER A 109 -10.97 -9.64 13.68
N GLU A 110 -10.48 -8.48 14.11
CA GLU A 110 -11.04 -7.70 15.24
C GLU A 110 -12.14 -6.72 14.81
N GLY A 111 -12.55 -6.78 13.53
CA GLY A 111 -13.56 -5.91 12.93
C GLY A 111 -12.97 -4.66 12.28
N ASN A 112 -13.82 -3.69 11.95
CA ASN A 112 -13.42 -2.45 11.28
C ASN A 112 -12.83 -2.66 9.87
N ALA A 113 -13.19 -3.77 9.21
CA ALA A 113 -12.88 -3.97 7.81
C ALA A 113 -13.61 -2.94 6.93
N SER A 114 -13.02 -2.59 5.81
CA SER A 114 -13.67 -1.82 4.75
C SER A 114 -14.59 -2.70 3.92
N LEU A 115 -15.53 -2.08 3.21
CA LEU A 115 -16.34 -2.80 2.24
C LEU A 115 -15.47 -3.41 1.13
N PHE A 116 -14.37 -2.74 0.77
CA PHE A 116 -13.38 -3.25 -0.16
C PHE A 116 -12.73 -4.55 0.33
N ASP A 117 -12.30 -4.59 1.59
CA ASP A 117 -11.70 -5.79 2.21
C ASP A 117 -12.66 -7.00 2.15
N CYS A 118 -13.96 -6.73 2.32
CA CYS A 118 -14.99 -7.76 2.35
C CYS A 118 -15.42 -8.23 0.96
N LEU A 119 -15.46 -7.33 -0.02
CA LEU A 119 -15.99 -7.63 -1.36
C LEU A 119 -14.90 -7.97 -2.38
N PHE A 120 -13.72 -7.39 -2.29
CA PHE A 120 -12.77 -7.36 -3.41
C PHE A 120 -11.40 -7.91 -3.06
N SER A 121 -10.77 -7.42 -2.01
CA SER A 121 -9.47 -7.93 -1.56
C SER A 121 -9.14 -7.29 -0.24
N ASP A 122 -8.63 -8.07 0.70
CA ASP A 122 -8.06 -7.57 1.94
C ASP A 122 -6.52 -7.47 1.92
N ILE A 123 -5.90 -7.76 0.76
CA ILE A 123 -4.44 -7.74 0.56
C ILE A 123 -3.99 -6.49 -0.22
N TYR A 124 -4.72 -6.11 -1.28
CA TYR A 124 -4.35 -5.00 -2.15
C TYR A 124 -5.47 -3.98 -2.27
N GLY A 125 -5.29 -2.80 -1.67
CA GLY A 125 -6.27 -1.72 -1.70
C GLY A 125 -6.09 -0.74 -2.86
N TYR A 126 -6.89 0.32 -2.86
CA TYR A 126 -6.72 1.44 -3.80
C TYR A 126 -5.37 2.12 -3.65
N GLN A 127 -4.89 2.69 -4.76
CA GLN A 127 -3.78 3.63 -4.72
C GLN A 127 -4.28 4.98 -4.21
N ILE A 128 -4.18 5.20 -2.89
CA ILE A 128 -4.68 6.40 -2.21
C ILE A 128 -3.67 7.55 -2.16
N GLY A 129 -2.39 7.25 -2.32
CA GLY A 129 -1.28 8.20 -2.27
C GLY A 129 -0.21 7.86 -3.30
N ILE A 130 0.99 8.40 -3.10
CA ILE A 130 2.17 8.02 -3.88
C ILE A 130 3.06 7.15 -2.99
N GLU A 131 3.42 5.99 -3.50
CA GLU A 131 4.28 5.03 -2.83
C GLU A 131 5.54 4.86 -3.65
N LYS A 132 6.69 4.97 -3.00
CA LYS A 132 7.99 4.63 -3.59
C LYS A 132 8.59 3.46 -2.84
N PHE A 133 9.20 2.52 -3.54
CA PHE A 133 9.94 1.46 -2.87
C PHE A 133 11.18 1.02 -3.63
N SER A 134 12.21 0.68 -2.87
CA SER A 134 13.48 0.18 -3.41
C SER A 134 13.25 -1.06 -4.27
N ASP A 135 13.93 -1.15 -5.41
CA ASP A 135 13.92 -2.37 -6.22
C ASP A 135 14.49 -3.55 -5.39
N PRO A 136 13.74 -4.64 -5.20
CA PRO A 136 14.22 -5.81 -4.45
C PRO A 136 15.52 -6.40 -5.01
N ASN A 137 15.78 -6.18 -6.30
CA ASN A 137 17.00 -6.64 -6.96
C ASN A 137 18.21 -5.70 -6.75
N HIS A 138 17.98 -4.48 -6.23
CA HIS A 138 19.01 -3.49 -5.93
C HIS A 138 19.01 -3.17 -4.44
N VAL A 139 19.70 -4.01 -3.69
CA VAL A 139 19.77 -3.94 -2.23
C VAL A 139 20.83 -2.94 -1.79
N SER A 140 20.45 -1.95 -0.98
CA SER A 140 21.42 -1.12 -0.27
C SER A 140 21.93 -1.84 0.98
N LEU A 141 23.20 -1.63 1.33
CA LEU A 141 23.82 -2.22 2.51
C LEU A 141 23.97 -1.18 3.62
N HIS A 142 23.39 -1.48 4.79
CA HIS A 142 23.67 -0.73 6.00
C HIS A 142 25.15 -0.92 6.40
N PRO A 143 25.80 0.04 7.10
CA PRO A 143 27.15 -0.14 7.64
C PRO A 143 27.35 -1.40 8.51
N THR A 144 26.27 -1.92 9.12
CA THR A 144 26.29 -3.17 9.89
C THR A 144 26.30 -4.44 9.00
N GLY A 145 26.24 -4.27 7.68
CA GLY A 145 26.10 -5.33 6.69
C GLY A 145 24.67 -5.86 6.55
N ALA A 146 23.67 -5.17 7.12
CA ALA A 146 22.26 -5.50 6.92
C ALA A 146 21.82 -5.10 5.49
N LYS A 147 20.99 -5.94 4.88
CA LYS A 147 20.34 -5.63 3.60
C LYS A 147 19.13 -4.74 3.86
N ILE A 148 19.05 -3.60 3.19
CA ILE A 148 17.98 -2.62 3.36
C ILE A 148 17.04 -2.66 2.17
N HIS A 149 15.74 -2.73 2.48
CA HIS A 149 14.65 -2.36 1.58
C HIS A 149 13.84 -1.26 2.24
N TRP A 150 13.27 -0.36 1.45
CA TRP A 150 12.47 0.72 1.99
C TRP A 150 11.23 0.99 1.16
N HIS A 151 10.21 1.52 1.83
CA HIS A 151 8.97 2.01 1.28
C HIS A 151 8.75 3.41 1.82
N GLU A 152 8.49 4.37 0.95
CA GLU A 152 8.18 5.75 1.31
C GLU A 152 6.77 6.10 0.84
N TYR A 153 6.03 6.76 1.72
CA TYR A 153 4.64 7.11 1.51
C TYR A 153 4.51 8.63 1.43
N TYR A 154 3.76 9.08 0.43
CA TYR A 154 3.54 10.49 0.13
C TYR A 154 2.05 10.73 -0.11
N ASP A 155 1.59 11.94 0.17
CA ASP A 155 0.26 12.36 -0.26
C ASP A 155 0.19 12.63 -1.78
N LEU A 156 -1.00 12.89 -2.30
CA LEU A 156 -1.20 13.21 -3.72
C LEU A 156 -0.54 14.53 -4.16
N LYS A 157 -0.12 15.38 -3.22
CA LYS A 157 0.63 16.62 -3.47
C LYS A 157 2.15 16.39 -3.41
N ARG A 158 2.59 15.13 -3.29
CA ARG A 158 4.00 14.72 -3.13
C ARG A 158 4.64 15.20 -1.82
N ASN A 159 3.86 15.52 -0.80
CA ASN A 159 4.40 15.74 0.54
C ASN A 159 4.73 14.38 1.15
N PHE A 160 5.97 14.23 1.63
CA PHE A 160 6.41 13.03 2.33
C PHE A 160 5.59 12.84 3.62
N LEU A 161 5.15 11.62 3.90
CA LEU A 161 4.37 11.27 5.09
C LEU A 161 5.22 10.47 6.08
N TYR A 162 5.75 9.34 5.64
CA TYR A 162 6.60 8.47 6.46
C TYR A 162 7.35 7.48 5.57
N ARG A 163 8.36 6.83 6.15
CA ARG A 163 9.12 5.76 5.54
C ARG A 163 9.08 4.52 6.41
N GLU A 164 8.93 3.37 5.77
CA GLU A 164 9.20 2.07 6.33
C GLU A 164 10.52 1.54 5.79
N GLU A 165 11.39 1.06 6.67
CA GLU A 165 12.67 0.48 6.31
C GLU A 165 12.81 -0.92 6.90
N TYR A 166 12.99 -1.89 6.01
CA TYR A 166 13.23 -3.29 6.32
C TYR A 166 14.72 -3.56 6.30
N GLN A 167 15.30 -3.84 7.46
CA GLN A 167 16.69 -4.25 7.60
C GLN A 167 16.75 -5.76 7.86
N HIS A 168 17.22 -6.51 6.88
CA HIS A 168 17.49 -7.94 7.00
C HIS A 168 18.90 -8.13 7.55
N LEU A 169 18.97 -8.55 8.81
CA LEU A 169 20.22 -8.75 9.54
C LEU A 169 20.89 -10.06 9.11
N LYS A 170 22.19 -10.18 9.37
CA LYS A 170 22.94 -11.44 9.15
C LYS A 170 22.40 -12.60 9.98
N SER A 171 21.79 -12.31 11.13
CA SER A 171 21.10 -13.30 11.98
C SER A 171 19.83 -13.87 11.34
N LYS A 172 19.40 -13.34 10.18
CA LYS A 172 18.10 -13.58 9.52
C LYS A 172 16.91 -12.91 10.21
N ASP A 173 17.15 -12.16 11.28
CA ASP A 173 16.13 -11.31 11.87
C ASP A 173 15.82 -10.14 10.91
N VAL A 174 14.58 -9.66 10.99
CA VAL A 174 14.13 -8.50 10.22
C VAL A 174 13.72 -7.40 11.19
N LEU A 175 14.36 -6.24 11.05
CA LEU A 175 13.92 -5.01 11.71
C LEU A 175 13.10 -4.21 10.71
N LEU A 176 11.90 -3.80 11.10
CA LEU A 176 11.08 -2.85 10.38
C LEU A 176 11.04 -1.56 11.20
N LEU A 177 11.62 -0.50 10.65
CA LEU A 177 11.65 0.83 11.26
C LEU A 177 10.66 1.73 10.51
N THR A 178 9.79 2.43 11.24
CA THR A 178 8.95 3.49 10.66
C THR A 178 9.49 4.83 11.12
N THR A 179 9.82 5.71 10.17
CA THR A 179 10.26 7.08 10.43
C THR A 179 9.26 8.11 9.92
N ASP A 180 9.05 9.18 10.67
CA ASP A 180 8.15 10.27 10.30
C ASP A 180 8.79 11.29 9.35
N GLN A 181 8.05 12.36 9.05
CA GLN A 181 8.46 13.47 8.18
C GLN A 181 9.75 14.17 8.62
N THR A 182 10.07 14.10 9.92
CA THR A 182 11.26 14.72 10.52
C THR A 182 12.42 13.74 10.67
N GLY A 183 12.23 12.49 10.25
CA GLY A 183 13.23 11.42 10.36
C GLY A 183 13.27 10.75 11.74
N HIS A 184 12.33 11.05 12.64
CA HIS A 184 12.26 10.38 13.93
C HIS A 184 11.66 8.99 13.79
N ILE A 185 12.25 8.00 14.47
CA ILE A 185 11.67 6.66 14.55
C ILE A 185 10.42 6.72 15.42
N THR A 186 9.27 6.38 14.83
CA THR A 186 7.98 6.36 15.52
C THR A 186 7.53 4.96 15.89
N LYS A 187 8.01 3.95 15.15
CA LYS A 187 7.67 2.54 15.37
C LYS A 187 8.83 1.64 15.01
N VAL A 188 8.98 0.57 15.79
CA VAL A 188 9.94 -0.51 15.53
C VAL A 188 9.21 -1.84 15.61
N ASN A 189 9.35 -2.69 14.60
CA ASN A 189 8.90 -4.07 14.64
C ASN A 189 10.08 -5.01 14.40
N VAL A 190 10.26 -6.01 15.26
CA VAL A 190 11.32 -7.01 15.15
C VAL A 190 10.69 -8.36 14.86
N ARG A 191 11.05 -8.98 13.73
CA ARG A 191 10.67 -10.37 13.41
C ARG A 191 11.87 -11.28 13.61
N ARG A 192 11.73 -12.26 14.48
CA ARG A 192 12.76 -13.27 14.76
C ARG A 192 12.18 -14.62 15.13
N ASP A 193 12.99 -15.66 15.01
CA ASP A 193 12.65 -17.00 15.48
C ASP A 193 12.93 -17.12 16.99
N ILE A 194 12.04 -17.77 17.74
CA ILE A 194 12.22 -18.05 19.18
C ILE A 194 11.97 -19.54 19.43
N GLY A 195 13.07 -20.29 19.58
CA GLY A 195 13.01 -21.74 19.72
C GLY A 195 12.32 -22.38 18.52
N LYS A 196 11.19 -23.06 18.76
CA LYS A 196 10.39 -23.69 17.70
C LYS A 196 9.43 -22.72 17.00
N LEU A 197 9.21 -21.53 17.54
CA LEU A 197 8.28 -20.54 17.01
C LEU A 197 8.99 -19.67 15.98
N LYS A 198 8.62 -19.81 14.70
CA LYS A 198 9.20 -19.03 13.61
C LYS A 198 8.50 -17.68 13.42
N HIS A 199 9.24 -16.68 12.95
CA HIS A 199 8.75 -15.35 12.52
C HIS A 199 7.91 -14.60 13.57
N ARG A 200 8.30 -14.67 14.85
CA ARG A 200 7.63 -13.94 15.94
C ARG A 200 7.90 -12.44 15.80
N GLY A 201 6.83 -11.66 15.67
CA GLY A 201 6.88 -10.20 15.62
C GLY A 201 6.79 -9.57 17.00
N PHE A 202 7.64 -8.58 17.26
CA PHE A 202 7.64 -7.75 18.46
C PHE A 202 7.50 -6.30 18.06
N GLU A 203 6.42 -5.66 18.46
CA GLU A 203 6.14 -4.28 18.10
C GLU A 203 6.38 -3.33 19.27
N LEU A 204 7.09 -2.24 19.00
CA LEU A 204 7.24 -1.09 19.87
C LEU A 204 6.74 0.17 19.14
N ASP A 205 5.55 0.63 19.51
CA ASP A 205 5.05 1.95 19.13
C ASP A 205 5.60 2.99 20.12
N ILE A 206 6.60 3.76 19.67
CA ILE A 206 7.35 4.69 20.52
C ILE A 206 6.43 5.81 21.00
N LEU A 207 5.59 6.34 20.11
CA LEU A 207 4.67 7.44 20.43
C LEU A 207 3.64 7.02 21.47
N LYS A 208 3.06 5.82 21.33
CA LYS A 208 2.10 5.27 22.30
C LYS A 208 2.74 5.04 23.66
N VAL A 209 3.96 4.53 23.70
CA VAL A 209 4.70 4.30 24.96
C VAL A 209 5.05 5.62 25.65
N PHE A 210 5.51 6.63 24.92
CA PHE A 210 5.80 7.95 25.49
C PHE A 210 4.55 8.65 26.02
N LYS A 211 3.42 8.63 25.28
CA LYS A 211 2.15 9.19 25.76
C LYS A 211 1.66 8.51 27.03
N LYS A 212 1.78 7.18 27.13
CA LYS A 212 1.41 6.41 28.33
C LYS A 212 2.31 6.76 29.53
N ARG A 213 3.61 6.97 29.31
CA ARG A 213 4.53 7.40 30.38
C ARG A 213 4.20 8.80 30.89
N ASN A 214 3.94 9.75 30.00
CA ASN A 214 3.65 11.13 30.39
C ASN A 214 2.28 11.26 31.10
N SER A 215 1.28 10.48 30.69
CA SER A 215 -0.02 10.41 31.40
C SER A 215 0.09 9.75 32.78
N ASN A 216 0.95 8.73 32.93
CA ASN A 216 1.23 8.15 34.24
C ASN A 216 2.06 9.09 35.14
N LEU A 217 2.93 9.91 34.56
CA LEU A 217 3.71 10.92 35.29
C LEU A 217 2.83 12.09 35.77
N SER A 218 1.86 12.53 34.97
CA SER A 218 0.91 13.59 35.37
C SER A 218 -0.12 13.13 36.41
N GLN A 219 -0.36 11.82 36.55
CA GLN A 219 -1.17 11.25 37.63
C GLN A 219 -0.40 11.15 38.96
N ASN A 220 0.93 11.12 38.90
CA ASN A 220 1.81 10.97 40.07
C ASN A 220 2.48 12.28 40.52
N SER A 221 2.15 13.42 39.91
CA SER A 221 2.60 14.72 40.41
C SER A 221 1.86 15.07 41.72
N PRO A 222 2.58 15.43 42.80
CA PRO A 222 1.94 15.84 44.05
C PRO A 222 1.09 17.09 43.78
N LYS A 223 -0.16 17.07 44.21
CA LYS A 223 -0.98 18.28 44.27
C LYS A 223 -0.27 19.25 45.22
N LYS A 224 0.17 20.39 44.69
CA LYS A 224 0.67 21.49 45.52
C LYS A 224 -0.45 21.89 46.48
N SER A 225 -0.23 21.64 47.77
CA SER A 225 -1.00 22.18 48.89
C SER A 225 -0.62 23.63 49.14
#